data_AF-A0A7L6N5M4-F1
#
_entry.id   AF-A0A7L6N5M4-F1
#
_cell.length_a   1.000
_cell.length_b   1.000
_cell.length_c   1.000
_cell.angle_alpha   90.00
_cell.angle_beta   90.00
_cell.angle_gamma   90.00
#
_symmetry.space_group_name_H-M   'P 1'
#
loop_
_entity.id
_entity.type
_entity.pdbx_description
1 polymer ?
#
loop_
_entity_poly.entity_id
_entity_poly.type
_entity_poly.pdbx_seq_one_letter_code
_entity_poly.pdbx_strand_id
1 'polypeptide(L)'
;MKVRRILSIFSLFIVSLVTLILITYSWLDYTYNFENDILGRTRVNYFADGDGSQTDPFIIESPEHMFNLSMLQNLGYLEDQDPNLTGIQSFYFKVADKDTGNPIIIDYSDPLIPSFYKTIPPIGDHDYPFTGVFDGNLSEVHHLTIDGSGKQDIGFFGYAGSGSIISNFFIIEPIILSNPVISEITPTFHEHNNNLVNRATGYIVGHLGVGSLLENVFVSKPFIDSDPNGDLNRSQYGLIGFNETDGGLVSASPRNSYNFTMDAPSAYAALSYAQTTYGNWYINGSSTLRLSNAISSNKLNIGYSLSTLRISQSTNDPDPVYLIDKLETDGYIIGTAQSKYSRENIDVVGLIDFSTTNYQIFQNLSAFTTPAVGSTFNPINHPDAVFLYVRPTNNPQDLGDVTSTYGGGGNFSYLSGYDANGIYQPNRIFKNKQSPGVIGFGASGITNTMIANNAWTAVVEDTDTGSLIVVDETVIPDFYVFLVAVTNGQITINNIVFNYQAPAATEETLQFISKVDFIHQDSINTIKNNLSTYDFSMMVFNYEIISGETLTVEIERLLNDNYNIFINYSVVADSFFYFDIFNVKTFPISIYINGVLYNTYTNTVISMRFESSGFTVTPT
;
A
#
# COMPACT_ATOMS: atom_id res chain seq x y z
N MET A 1 -70.34 -42.40 -7.77
CA MET A 1 -69.55 -42.34 -6.52
C MET A 1 -68.04 -42.14 -6.74
N LYS A 2 -67.44 -42.60 -7.86
CA LYS A 2 -65.98 -42.51 -8.12
C LYS A 2 -65.47 -41.09 -8.46
N VAL A 3 -66.21 -40.32 -9.25
CA VAL A 3 -65.81 -38.94 -9.65
C VAL A 3 -65.73 -37.99 -8.46
N ARG A 4 -66.65 -38.10 -7.49
CA ARG A 4 -66.65 -37.29 -6.27
C ARG A 4 -65.43 -37.55 -5.38
N ARG A 5 -64.97 -38.81 -5.31
CA ARG A 5 -63.74 -39.17 -4.59
C ARG A 5 -62.49 -38.66 -5.30
N ILE A 6 -62.45 -38.75 -6.63
CA ILE A 6 -61.33 -38.21 -7.44
C ILE A 6 -61.25 -36.68 -7.29
N LEU A 7 -62.37 -35.97 -7.38
CA LEU A 7 -62.41 -34.51 -7.16
C LEU A 7 -61.99 -34.13 -5.74
N SER A 8 -62.35 -34.92 -4.73
CA SER A 8 -61.95 -34.67 -3.34
C SER A 8 -60.44 -34.86 -3.14
N ILE A 9 -59.86 -35.92 -3.73
CA ILE A 9 -58.42 -36.18 -3.68
C ILE A 9 -57.64 -35.08 -4.44
N PHE A 10 -58.13 -34.68 -5.60
CA PHE A 10 -57.51 -33.62 -6.39
C PHE A 10 -57.57 -32.26 -5.68
N SER A 11 -58.69 -31.97 -5.00
CA SER A 11 -58.82 -30.76 -4.18
C SER A 11 -57.86 -30.79 -2.99
N LEU A 12 -57.72 -31.93 -2.31
CA LEU A 12 -56.75 -32.12 -1.22
C LEU A 12 -55.31 -31.94 -1.70
N PHE A 13 -54.98 -32.43 -2.89
CA PHE A 13 -53.66 -32.26 -3.48
C PHE A 13 -53.37 -30.79 -3.81
N ILE A 14 -54.33 -30.06 -4.37
CA ILE A 14 -54.20 -28.61 -4.63
C ILE A 14 -54.03 -27.84 -3.32
N VAL A 15 -54.82 -28.14 -2.28
CA VAL A 15 -54.65 -27.49 -0.96
C VAL A 15 -53.28 -27.80 -0.36
N SER A 16 -52.79 -29.04 -0.48
CA SER A 16 -51.45 -29.41 -0.04
C SER A 16 -50.35 -28.70 -0.84
N LEU A 17 -50.53 -28.51 -2.14
CA LEU A 17 -49.57 -27.80 -2.99
C LEU A 17 -49.55 -26.30 -2.67
N VAL A 18 -50.72 -25.69 -2.48
CA VAL A 18 -50.84 -24.27 -2.10
C VAL A 18 -50.27 -24.03 -0.71
N THR A 19 -50.51 -24.93 0.24
CA THR A 19 -49.90 -24.82 1.58
C THR A 19 -48.39 -25.02 1.53
N LEU A 20 -47.88 -25.93 0.69
CA LEU A 20 -46.44 -26.08 0.50
C LEU A 20 -45.83 -24.81 -0.11
N ILE A 21 -46.47 -24.21 -1.12
CA ILE A 21 -46.05 -22.95 -1.74
C ILE A 21 -46.10 -21.80 -0.73
N LEU A 22 -47.11 -21.73 0.14
CA LEU A 22 -47.20 -20.72 1.18
C LEU A 22 -46.15 -20.93 2.27
N ILE A 23 -45.80 -22.18 2.61
CA ILE A 23 -44.74 -22.50 3.57
C ILE A 23 -43.36 -22.21 2.95
N THR A 24 -43.10 -22.60 1.69
CA THR A 24 -41.85 -22.22 1.02
C THR A 24 -41.80 -20.73 0.76
N TYR A 25 -42.89 -20.06 0.39
CA TYR A 25 -42.92 -18.61 0.29
C TYR A 25 -42.69 -17.97 1.65
N SER A 26 -43.35 -18.39 2.73
CA SER A 26 -43.11 -17.83 4.07
C SER A 26 -41.71 -18.15 4.61
N TRP A 27 -41.14 -19.30 4.24
CA TRP A 27 -39.77 -19.66 4.58
C TRP A 27 -38.76 -18.85 3.75
N LEU A 28 -39.00 -18.64 2.46
CA LEU A 28 -38.18 -17.80 1.58
C LEU A 28 -38.30 -16.32 2.00
N ASP A 29 -39.51 -15.87 2.33
CA ASP A 29 -39.83 -14.54 2.87
C ASP A 29 -39.25 -14.38 4.28
N TYR A 30 -39.15 -15.42 5.11
CA TYR A 30 -38.41 -15.38 6.40
C TYR A 30 -36.89 -15.44 6.23
N THR A 31 -36.41 -16.11 5.18
CA THR A 31 -34.96 -16.24 4.89
C THR A 31 -34.42 -15.01 4.16
N TYR A 32 -35.29 -14.26 3.44
CA TYR A 32 -34.91 -13.06 2.67
C TYR A 32 -35.57 -11.76 3.15
N ASN A 33 -36.66 -11.79 3.92
CA ASN A 33 -37.07 -10.65 4.75
C ASN A 33 -36.51 -10.86 6.14
N PHE A 34 -35.41 -10.16 6.39
CA PHE A 34 -35.07 -9.67 7.72
C PHE A 34 -36.34 -9.19 8.44
N GLU A 35 -36.45 -9.46 9.75
CA GLU A 35 -37.60 -9.02 10.52
C GLU A 35 -37.91 -7.55 10.23
N ASN A 36 -39.13 -7.29 9.76
CA ASN A 36 -39.72 -5.96 9.61
C ASN A 36 -39.77 -5.16 10.93
N ASP A 37 -39.21 -5.67 12.04
CA ASP A 37 -39.00 -4.93 13.28
C ASP A 37 -37.77 -3.98 13.20
N ILE A 38 -36.87 -4.16 12.22
CA ILE A 38 -35.78 -3.20 11.93
C ILE A 38 -36.29 -2.00 11.11
N LEU A 39 -37.47 -2.07 10.48
CA LEU A 39 -38.00 -0.99 9.63
C LEU A 39 -39.39 -0.56 10.11
N GLY A 40 -39.41 0.25 11.17
CA GLY A 40 -40.65 0.79 11.73
C GLY A 40 -40.51 1.59 13.02
N ARG A 41 -39.30 1.70 13.58
CA ARG A 41 -39.01 2.49 14.78
C ARG A 41 -38.26 3.77 14.41
N THR A 42 -38.36 4.80 15.26
CA THR A 42 -37.47 5.97 15.15
C THR A 42 -36.02 5.51 15.34
N ARG A 43 -35.03 6.11 14.64
CA ARG A 43 -33.61 5.70 14.69
C ARG A 43 -33.07 5.48 16.12
N VAL A 44 -33.53 6.31 17.06
CA VAL A 44 -33.26 6.22 18.51
C VAL A 44 -33.57 4.85 19.13
N ASN A 45 -34.61 4.16 18.68
CA ASN A 45 -35.07 2.90 19.28
C ASN A 45 -34.20 1.68 18.90
N TYR A 46 -33.23 1.85 18.00
CA TYR A 46 -32.27 0.81 17.64
C TYR A 46 -31.01 0.84 18.52
N PHE A 47 -30.88 1.88 19.34
CA PHE A 47 -29.76 2.13 20.22
C PHE A 47 -30.26 2.24 21.66
N ALA A 48 -29.32 2.22 22.62
CA ALA A 48 -29.67 2.28 24.03
C ALA A 48 -30.25 3.65 24.41
N ASP A 49 -29.74 4.71 23.78
CA ASP A 49 -30.17 6.10 23.92
C ASP A 49 -29.58 6.97 22.78
N GLY A 50 -29.88 8.27 22.79
CA GLY A 50 -29.26 9.29 21.95
C GLY A 50 -29.98 9.57 20.63
N ASP A 51 -29.76 10.75 20.06
CA ASP A 51 -30.35 11.19 18.78
C ASP A 51 -29.39 11.11 17.58
N GLY A 52 -28.12 10.76 17.85
CA GLY A 52 -27.06 10.62 16.84
C GLY A 52 -26.37 11.93 16.48
N SER A 53 -26.67 13.02 17.16
CA SER A 53 -25.95 14.29 17.04
C SER A 53 -24.62 14.26 17.78
N GLN A 54 -23.74 15.23 17.50
CA GLN A 54 -22.46 15.37 18.21
C GLN A 54 -22.62 15.53 19.72
N THR A 55 -23.70 16.19 20.15
CA THR A 55 -23.98 16.46 21.57
C THR A 55 -24.72 15.32 22.27
N ASP A 56 -25.36 14.44 21.49
CA ASP A 56 -26.16 13.32 21.99
C ASP A 56 -26.00 12.10 21.06
N PRO A 57 -24.82 11.47 21.07
CA PRO A 57 -24.51 10.37 20.17
C PRO A 57 -25.38 9.14 20.46
N PHE A 58 -25.63 8.32 19.43
CA PHE A 58 -26.30 7.03 19.62
C PHE A 58 -25.47 6.12 20.53
N ILE A 59 -26.07 5.62 21.61
CA ILE A 59 -25.39 4.79 22.60
C ILE A 59 -25.46 3.30 22.22
N ILE A 60 -24.29 2.69 22.11
CA ILE A 60 -24.13 1.25 21.86
C ILE A 60 -23.75 0.58 23.18
N GLU A 61 -24.73 -0.05 23.81
CA GLU A 61 -24.54 -0.73 25.11
C GLU A 61 -24.49 -2.27 25.00
N SER A 62 -24.88 -2.84 23.85
CA SER A 62 -25.14 -4.28 23.73
C SER A 62 -24.80 -4.84 22.33
N PRO A 63 -24.68 -6.17 22.19
CA PRO A 63 -24.52 -6.85 20.91
C PRO A 63 -25.61 -6.52 19.90
N GLU A 64 -26.85 -6.37 20.36
CA GLU A 64 -28.01 -5.99 19.54
C GLU A 64 -27.84 -4.59 18.96
N HIS A 65 -27.39 -3.62 19.75
CA HIS A 65 -27.18 -2.24 19.27
C HIS A 65 -26.06 -2.18 18.22
N MET A 66 -24.99 -2.97 18.38
CA MET A 66 -23.91 -3.06 17.41
C MET A 66 -24.35 -3.76 16.11
N PHE A 67 -25.15 -4.82 16.23
CA PHE A 67 -25.79 -5.47 15.08
C PHE A 67 -26.69 -4.47 14.33
N ASN A 68 -27.49 -3.70 15.05
CA ASN A 68 -28.34 -2.68 14.45
C ASN A 68 -27.54 -1.60 13.73
N LEU A 69 -26.42 -1.13 14.30
CA LEU A 69 -25.50 -0.22 13.61
C LEU A 69 -25.06 -0.80 12.26
N SER A 70 -24.50 -2.01 12.28
CA SER A 70 -24.00 -2.67 11.07
C SER A 70 -25.10 -2.80 10.00
N MET A 71 -26.28 -3.28 10.39
CA MET A 71 -27.39 -3.49 9.47
C MET A 71 -27.94 -2.16 8.93
N LEU A 72 -28.18 -1.17 9.77
CA LEU A 72 -28.73 0.12 9.35
C LEU A 72 -27.76 0.89 8.44
N GLN A 73 -26.45 0.77 8.70
CA GLN A 73 -25.40 1.34 7.86
C GLN A 73 -25.43 0.68 6.48
N ASN A 74 -25.39 -0.65 6.41
CA ASN A 74 -25.37 -1.40 5.14
C ASN A 74 -26.69 -1.32 4.35
N LEU A 75 -27.76 -0.81 4.96
CA LEU A 75 -29.03 -0.53 4.31
C LEU A 75 -29.18 0.94 3.89
N GLY A 76 -28.16 1.78 4.14
CA GLY A 76 -28.17 3.20 3.82
C GLY A 76 -29.09 4.06 4.69
N TYR A 77 -29.59 3.54 5.83
CA TYR A 77 -30.49 4.31 6.72
C TYR A 77 -29.76 5.33 7.60
N LEU A 78 -28.44 5.19 7.71
CA LEU A 78 -27.55 6.10 8.44
C LEU A 78 -26.81 7.05 7.50
N GLU A 79 -27.20 7.09 6.23
CA GLU A 79 -26.71 8.04 5.24
C GLU A 79 -27.88 8.90 4.75
N ASP A 80 -27.65 10.19 4.48
CA ASP A 80 -28.67 11.04 3.90
C ASP A 80 -28.64 10.94 2.37
N GLN A 81 -29.80 10.72 1.76
CA GLN A 81 -30.01 10.56 0.33
C GLN A 81 -30.39 11.89 -0.35
N ASP A 82 -30.11 13.05 0.27
CA ASP A 82 -30.43 14.35 -0.32
C ASP A 82 -29.26 14.89 -1.18
N PRO A 83 -29.37 14.83 -2.52
CA PRO A 83 -28.35 15.34 -3.44
C PRO A 83 -28.19 16.88 -3.41
N ASN A 84 -28.97 17.61 -2.61
CA ASN A 84 -28.89 19.07 -2.48
C ASN A 84 -28.25 19.55 -1.16
N LEU A 85 -27.93 18.65 -0.23
CA LEU A 85 -27.18 18.98 0.98
C LEU A 85 -25.68 18.89 0.68
N THR A 86 -25.00 20.03 0.73
CA THR A 86 -23.53 20.12 0.64
C THR A 86 -22.93 19.81 2.01
N GLY A 87 -22.98 18.53 2.39
CA GLY A 87 -22.41 18.02 3.64
C GLY A 87 -22.99 16.65 3.97
N ILE A 88 -22.12 15.64 4.09
CA ILE A 88 -22.50 14.32 4.60
C ILE A 88 -23.02 14.52 6.03
N GLN A 89 -24.27 14.12 6.32
CA GLN A 89 -24.76 14.13 7.69
C GLN A 89 -24.15 12.92 8.42
N SER A 90 -22.98 13.14 9.03
CA SER A 90 -22.31 12.16 9.87
C SER A 90 -23.06 12.01 11.20
N PHE A 91 -23.51 10.79 11.51
CA PHE A 91 -24.01 10.45 12.85
C PHE A 91 -22.85 10.16 13.81
N TYR A 92 -23.09 10.42 15.09
CA TYR A 92 -22.15 10.17 16.17
C TYR A 92 -22.62 8.97 16.97
N PHE A 93 -21.72 8.03 17.20
CA PHE A 93 -21.94 6.79 17.95
C PHE A 93 -20.98 6.75 19.13
N LYS A 94 -21.47 6.26 20.27
CA LYS A 94 -20.66 6.08 21.46
C LYS A 94 -20.91 4.73 22.10
N VAL A 95 -19.85 3.95 22.35
CA VAL A 95 -19.96 2.69 23.12
C VAL A 95 -19.87 3.01 24.61
N ALA A 96 -20.97 2.90 25.34
CA ALA A 96 -21.02 3.27 26.75
C ALA A 96 -22.21 2.63 27.46
N ASP A 97 -22.13 2.62 28.79
CA ASP A 97 -23.30 2.41 29.66
C ASP A 97 -24.22 3.63 29.50
N LYS A 98 -25.49 3.42 29.16
CA LYS A 98 -26.42 4.51 28.82
C LYS A 98 -26.74 5.42 30.02
N ASP A 99 -26.70 4.88 31.23
CA ASP A 99 -27.10 5.58 32.44
C ASP A 99 -25.94 6.40 33.03
N THR A 100 -24.71 5.92 32.86
CA THR A 100 -23.51 6.51 33.48
C THR A 100 -22.53 7.12 32.49
N GLY A 101 -22.62 6.77 31.20
CA GLY A 101 -21.68 7.20 30.16
C GLY A 101 -20.28 6.56 30.28
N ASN A 102 -20.11 5.58 31.17
CA ASN A 102 -18.83 4.93 31.43
C ASN A 102 -18.46 3.92 30.33
N PRO A 103 -17.16 3.60 30.17
CA PRO A 103 -16.72 2.51 29.32
C PRO A 103 -17.31 1.17 29.77
N ILE A 104 -17.64 0.30 28.81
CA ILE A 104 -18.25 -1.01 29.07
C ILE A 104 -17.48 -2.14 28.38
N ILE A 105 -17.91 -3.38 28.67
CA ILE A 105 -17.48 -4.58 27.96
C ILE A 105 -18.71 -5.18 27.28
N ILE A 106 -18.66 -5.31 25.95
CA ILE A 106 -19.64 -6.04 25.15
C ILE A 106 -19.03 -7.39 24.81
N ASP A 107 -19.53 -8.47 25.42
CA ASP A 107 -19.00 -9.83 25.22
C ASP A 107 -20.01 -10.71 24.48
N TYR A 108 -19.64 -11.12 23.27
CA TYR A 108 -20.47 -11.95 22.39
C TYR A 108 -20.47 -13.45 22.77
N SER A 109 -19.63 -13.85 23.73
CA SER A 109 -19.58 -15.21 24.26
C SER A 109 -20.79 -15.55 25.13
N ASP A 110 -21.53 -14.55 25.64
CA ASP A 110 -22.67 -14.78 26.54
C ASP A 110 -23.71 -15.71 25.88
N PRO A 111 -24.04 -16.87 26.49
CA PRO A 111 -25.00 -17.81 25.94
C PRO A 111 -26.44 -17.28 25.88
N LEU A 112 -26.74 -16.17 26.55
CA LEU A 112 -28.05 -15.51 26.51
C LEU A 112 -28.24 -14.62 25.28
N ILE A 113 -27.17 -14.24 24.59
CA ILE A 113 -27.26 -13.48 23.35
C ILE A 113 -27.81 -14.40 22.25
N PRO A 114 -28.92 -14.02 21.60
CA PRO A 114 -29.43 -14.74 20.43
C PRO A 114 -28.35 -14.95 19.36
N SER A 115 -28.30 -16.14 18.77
CA SER A 115 -27.23 -16.54 17.83
C SER A 115 -27.10 -15.61 16.63
N PHE A 116 -28.18 -14.95 16.20
CA PHE A 116 -28.16 -14.03 15.07
C PHE A 116 -27.50 -12.67 15.40
N TYR A 117 -27.43 -12.28 16.67
CA TYR A 117 -26.65 -11.12 17.10
C TYR A 117 -25.17 -11.45 17.33
N LYS A 118 -24.79 -12.73 17.32
CA LYS A 118 -23.40 -13.15 17.55
C LYS A 118 -22.47 -12.88 16.37
N THR A 119 -23.06 -12.72 15.20
CA THR A 119 -22.37 -12.47 13.94
C THR A 119 -22.96 -11.23 13.29
N ILE A 120 -22.10 -10.31 12.85
CA ILE A 120 -22.51 -9.11 12.12
C ILE A 120 -21.84 -9.08 10.75
N PRO A 121 -22.46 -8.49 9.71
CA PRO A 121 -21.69 -8.06 8.55
C PRO A 121 -20.74 -6.90 8.93
N PRO A 122 -19.71 -6.60 8.13
CA PRO A 122 -18.88 -5.41 8.34
C PRO A 122 -19.74 -4.15 8.45
N ILE A 123 -19.34 -3.20 9.31
CA ILE A 123 -20.04 -1.91 9.42
C ILE A 123 -19.65 -1.04 8.21
N GLY A 124 -20.60 -0.83 7.30
CA GLY A 124 -20.39 -0.09 6.05
C GLY A 124 -19.82 -0.94 4.93
N ASP A 125 -20.19 -0.60 3.69
CA ASP A 125 -19.69 -1.23 2.48
C ASP A 125 -19.54 -0.21 1.33
N HIS A 126 -19.21 -0.67 0.13
CA HIS A 126 -19.01 0.20 -1.03
C HIS A 126 -20.25 1.00 -1.49
N ASP A 127 -21.45 0.48 -1.22
CA ASP A 127 -22.68 1.18 -1.57
C ASP A 127 -23.02 2.19 -0.47
N TYR A 128 -22.78 1.83 0.79
CA TYR A 128 -23.09 2.62 1.98
C TYR A 128 -21.91 2.64 2.97
N PRO A 129 -20.88 3.46 2.70
CA PRO A 129 -19.69 3.52 3.53
C PRO A 129 -19.96 4.22 4.88
N PHE A 130 -19.33 3.74 5.96
CA PHE A 130 -19.43 4.41 7.24
C PHE A 130 -18.76 5.80 7.18
N THR A 131 -19.56 6.86 7.28
CA THR A 131 -19.11 8.27 7.21
C THR A 131 -19.29 9.03 8.53
N GLY A 132 -19.63 8.31 9.60
CA GLY A 132 -19.91 8.85 10.93
C GLY A 132 -18.68 9.04 11.82
N VAL A 133 -18.94 9.36 13.09
CA VAL A 133 -17.96 9.34 14.18
C VAL A 133 -18.31 8.20 15.12
N PHE A 134 -17.38 7.26 15.30
CA PHE A 134 -17.48 6.16 16.26
C PHE A 134 -16.46 6.39 17.38
N ASP A 135 -16.95 6.74 18.57
CA ASP A 135 -16.13 6.82 19.78
C ASP A 135 -16.44 5.62 20.68
N GLY A 136 -15.54 4.67 20.78
CA GLY A 136 -15.76 3.55 21.67
C GLY A 136 -15.56 3.87 23.14
N ASN A 137 -15.18 5.10 23.52
CA ASN A 137 -15.09 5.55 24.92
C ASN A 137 -14.19 4.64 25.77
N LEU A 138 -13.14 4.07 25.18
CA LEU A 138 -12.26 3.05 25.78
C LEU A 138 -13.00 1.77 26.22
N SER A 139 -14.14 1.46 25.61
CA SER A 139 -14.89 0.22 25.81
C SER A 139 -14.24 -0.96 25.09
N GLU A 140 -14.60 -2.16 25.50
CA GLU A 140 -14.07 -3.40 24.97
C GLU A 140 -15.17 -4.20 24.26
N VAL A 141 -14.84 -4.77 23.10
CA VAL A 141 -15.71 -5.67 22.33
C VAL A 141 -15.02 -7.02 22.22
N HIS A 142 -15.61 -8.06 22.82
CA HIS A 142 -15.01 -9.39 22.96
C HIS A 142 -15.73 -10.43 22.11
N HIS A 143 -14.98 -11.33 21.49
CA HIS A 143 -15.48 -12.54 20.82
C HIS A 143 -16.49 -12.29 19.68
N LEU A 144 -16.45 -11.12 19.05
CA LEU A 144 -17.32 -10.78 17.93
C LEU A 144 -16.92 -11.59 16.68
N THR A 145 -17.91 -12.15 15.99
CA THR A 145 -17.72 -12.71 14.65
C THR A 145 -18.21 -11.71 13.59
N ILE A 146 -17.34 -11.41 12.62
CA ILE A 146 -17.65 -10.58 11.44
C ILE A 146 -17.73 -11.50 10.23
N ASP A 147 -18.85 -11.47 9.52
CA ASP A 147 -19.09 -12.27 8.32
C ASP A 147 -18.96 -11.42 7.05
N GLY A 148 -17.83 -11.58 6.37
CA GLY A 148 -17.54 -10.93 5.09
C GLY A 148 -18.13 -11.63 3.86
N SER A 149 -19.02 -12.62 4.03
CA SER A 149 -19.68 -13.31 2.92
C SER A 149 -20.33 -12.31 1.95
N GLY A 150 -19.99 -12.43 0.67
CA GLY A 150 -20.50 -11.53 -0.39
C GLY A 150 -19.99 -10.08 -0.35
N LYS A 151 -19.06 -9.72 0.56
CA LYS A 151 -18.53 -8.36 0.71
C LYS A 151 -17.10 -8.23 0.18
N GLN A 152 -16.78 -7.06 -0.37
CA GLN A 152 -15.45 -6.76 -0.88
C GLN A 152 -14.53 -6.17 0.20
N ASP A 153 -15.08 -5.26 1.00
CA ASP A 153 -14.41 -4.58 2.10
C ASP A 153 -14.80 -5.24 3.42
N ILE A 154 -13.83 -5.83 4.11
CA ILE A 154 -14.08 -6.73 5.24
C ILE A 154 -13.23 -6.31 6.44
N GLY A 155 -13.90 -5.99 7.54
CA GLY A 155 -13.29 -5.70 8.82
C GLY A 155 -14.36 -5.41 9.86
N PHE A 156 -13.99 -4.95 11.05
CA PHE A 156 -14.99 -4.44 11.99
C PHE A 156 -15.85 -3.37 11.31
N PHE A 157 -15.18 -2.47 10.59
CA PHE A 157 -15.74 -1.65 9.54
C PHE A 157 -15.42 -2.27 8.18
N GLY A 158 -16.39 -2.38 7.28
CA GLY A 158 -16.13 -2.81 5.91
C GLY A 158 -15.45 -1.68 5.18
N TYR A 159 -16.20 -0.65 4.80
CA TYR A 159 -15.66 0.60 4.26
C TYR A 159 -15.94 1.77 5.20
N ALA A 160 -14.89 2.35 5.76
CA ALA A 160 -14.90 3.64 6.45
C ALA A 160 -14.70 4.78 5.44
N GLY A 161 -15.81 5.35 4.96
CA GLY A 161 -15.86 6.39 3.93
C GLY A 161 -15.15 7.69 4.32
N SER A 162 -14.90 8.55 3.33
CA SER A 162 -14.06 9.74 3.48
C SER A 162 -14.43 10.61 4.69
N GLY A 163 -13.43 10.96 5.50
CA GLY A 163 -13.60 11.84 6.66
C GLY A 163 -14.26 11.20 7.88
N SER A 164 -14.50 9.89 7.87
CA SER A 164 -14.97 9.16 9.05
C SER A 164 -13.94 9.19 10.18
N ILE A 165 -14.40 9.10 11.42
CA ILE A 165 -13.53 9.09 12.60
C ILE A 165 -13.89 7.87 13.45
N ILE A 166 -12.93 6.99 13.69
CA ILE A 166 -13.10 5.79 14.50
C ILE A 166 -12.04 5.82 15.60
N SER A 167 -12.48 5.77 16.86
CA SER A 167 -11.55 6.00 17.96
C SER A 167 -11.86 5.27 19.27
N ASN A 168 -10.83 5.15 20.10
CA ASN A 168 -10.89 4.81 21.53
C ASN A 168 -11.60 3.49 21.85
N PHE A 169 -11.14 2.35 21.33
CA PHE A 169 -11.75 1.07 21.70
C PHE A 169 -10.82 -0.12 21.54
N PHE A 170 -11.23 -1.22 22.17
CA PHE A 170 -10.50 -2.48 22.21
C PHE A 170 -11.33 -3.57 21.54
N ILE A 171 -10.74 -4.28 20.57
CA ILE A 171 -11.32 -5.47 19.92
C ILE A 171 -10.54 -6.69 20.41
N ILE A 172 -11.20 -7.57 21.16
CA ILE A 172 -10.58 -8.70 21.83
C ILE A 172 -11.11 -10.00 21.24
N GLU A 173 -10.20 -10.83 20.76
CA GLU A 173 -10.52 -12.13 20.15
C GLU A 173 -11.58 -12.03 19.03
N PRO A 174 -11.50 -11.06 18.08
CA PRO A 174 -12.42 -11.03 16.95
C PRO A 174 -12.16 -12.19 15.99
N ILE A 175 -13.23 -12.71 15.40
CA ILE A 175 -13.19 -13.67 14.31
C ILE A 175 -13.69 -12.98 13.05
N ILE A 176 -12.85 -12.86 12.02
CA ILE A 176 -13.24 -12.35 10.71
C ILE A 176 -13.32 -13.50 9.73
N LEU A 177 -14.52 -13.77 9.22
CA LEU A 177 -14.75 -14.75 8.17
C LEU A 177 -14.66 -14.02 6.82
N SER A 178 -13.50 -14.11 6.17
CA SER A 178 -13.16 -13.34 4.98
C SER A 178 -13.93 -13.78 3.72
N ASN A 179 -14.46 -15.01 3.67
CA ASN A 179 -15.49 -15.45 2.69
C ASN A 179 -15.88 -16.94 2.91
N PRO A 180 -16.66 -17.29 3.93
CA PRO A 180 -16.85 -18.71 4.29
C PRO A 180 -17.76 -19.49 3.33
N VAL A 181 -18.75 -18.88 2.65
CA VAL A 181 -19.67 -19.62 1.74
C VAL A 181 -20.29 -18.66 0.71
N ILE A 182 -20.65 -19.21 -0.46
CA ILE A 182 -21.37 -18.70 -1.64
C ILE A 182 -20.63 -17.86 -2.71
N SER A 183 -20.77 -18.36 -3.95
CA SER A 183 -20.38 -17.74 -5.21
C SER A 183 -21.31 -16.57 -5.55
N GLU A 184 -21.02 -15.38 -5.03
CA GLU A 184 -21.64 -14.14 -5.51
C GLU A 184 -20.68 -13.28 -6.32
N ILE A 185 -21.28 -12.35 -7.06
CA ILE A 185 -20.93 -12.00 -8.42
C ILE A 185 -19.93 -10.84 -8.41
N THR A 186 -18.69 -11.11 -8.84
CA THR A 186 -17.60 -10.15 -9.03
C THR A 186 -17.85 -8.86 -9.86
N PRO A 187 -18.87 -8.71 -10.74
CA PRO A 187 -19.05 -7.50 -11.55
C PRO A 187 -19.40 -6.22 -10.80
N THR A 188 -19.78 -6.28 -9.52
CA THR A 188 -20.13 -5.10 -8.71
C THR A 188 -18.99 -4.63 -7.82
N PHE A 189 -17.88 -5.37 -7.74
CA PHE A 189 -16.73 -4.96 -6.94
C PHE A 189 -16.01 -3.78 -7.59
N HIS A 190 -15.69 -2.75 -6.82
CA HIS A 190 -14.90 -1.62 -7.28
C HIS A 190 -13.41 -1.95 -7.24
N GLU A 191 -12.58 -1.20 -7.94
CA GLU A 191 -11.14 -1.46 -7.96
C GLU A 191 -10.48 -0.87 -6.71
N HIS A 192 -9.78 -1.69 -5.94
CA HIS A 192 -8.92 -1.21 -4.86
C HIS A 192 -7.55 -0.82 -5.42
N ASN A 193 -7.04 -1.55 -6.40
CA ASN A 193 -5.76 -1.26 -7.02
C ASN A 193 -5.96 -1.06 -8.53
N ASN A 194 -5.12 -0.23 -9.17
CA ASN A 194 -5.19 0.08 -10.60
C ASN A 194 -5.54 -1.16 -11.48
N ASN A 195 -6.78 -1.27 -11.93
CA ASN A 195 -7.31 -2.34 -12.79
C ASN A 195 -7.37 -3.74 -12.16
N LEU A 196 -7.49 -3.84 -10.83
CA LEU A 196 -7.57 -5.10 -10.10
C LEU A 196 -8.84 -5.16 -9.24
N VAL A 197 -9.62 -6.22 -9.45
CA VAL A 197 -10.75 -6.59 -8.59
C VAL A 197 -10.23 -7.52 -7.50
N ASN A 198 -10.23 -7.05 -6.24
CA ASN A 198 -9.73 -7.81 -5.09
C ASN A 198 -10.51 -7.48 -3.82
N ARG A 199 -10.44 -8.39 -2.84
CA ARG A 199 -10.95 -8.11 -1.49
C ARG A 199 -9.92 -7.34 -0.67
N ALA A 200 -10.41 -6.50 0.23
CA ALA A 200 -9.63 -5.78 1.21
C ALA A 200 -10.10 -6.21 2.61
N THR A 201 -9.25 -6.94 3.35
CA THR A 201 -9.58 -7.50 4.66
C THR A 201 -8.63 -6.99 5.75
N GLY A 202 -9.17 -6.35 6.77
CA GLY A 202 -8.39 -5.91 7.94
C GLY A 202 -9.12 -6.20 9.24
N TYR A 203 -8.40 -6.29 10.35
CA TYR A 203 -9.03 -6.51 11.67
C TYR A 203 -9.95 -5.36 12.11
N ILE A 204 -9.64 -4.12 11.71
CA ILE A 204 -10.38 -2.93 12.11
C ILE A 204 -11.20 -2.41 10.93
N VAL A 205 -10.57 -2.20 9.78
CA VAL A 205 -11.23 -1.65 8.60
C VAL A 205 -10.86 -2.48 7.37
N GLY A 206 -11.83 -2.81 6.52
CA GLY A 206 -11.59 -3.39 5.20
C GLY A 206 -11.03 -2.36 4.22
N HIS A 207 -11.66 -1.19 4.13
CA HIS A 207 -11.30 -0.09 3.26
C HIS A 207 -11.41 1.25 4.01
N LEU A 208 -10.31 1.98 4.09
CA LEU A 208 -10.19 3.29 4.72
C LEU A 208 -10.17 4.37 3.64
N GLY A 209 -11.22 5.19 3.61
CA GLY A 209 -11.38 6.26 2.65
C GLY A 209 -10.48 7.46 2.91
N VAL A 210 -10.35 8.34 1.91
CA VAL A 210 -9.50 9.54 2.01
C VAL A 210 -9.90 10.41 3.22
N GLY A 211 -8.91 10.73 4.05
CA GLY A 211 -9.08 11.63 5.20
C GLY A 211 -9.80 11.01 6.40
N SER A 212 -10.11 9.71 6.35
CA SER A 212 -10.61 8.96 7.51
C SER A 212 -9.53 8.83 8.58
N LEU A 213 -9.92 8.88 9.86
CA LEU A 213 -9.01 8.85 11.00
C LEU A 213 -9.27 7.64 11.89
N LEU A 214 -8.20 6.90 12.19
CA LEU A 214 -8.17 5.89 13.26
C LEU A 214 -7.35 6.42 14.43
N GLU A 215 -7.90 6.40 15.65
CA GLU A 215 -7.21 6.89 16.84
C GLU A 215 -7.45 6.01 18.07
N ASN A 216 -6.38 5.49 18.67
CA ASN A 216 -6.42 4.68 19.90
C ASN A 216 -7.31 3.44 19.73
N VAL A 217 -7.10 2.70 18.64
CA VAL A 217 -7.80 1.44 18.37
C VAL A 217 -6.87 0.28 18.65
N PHE A 218 -7.30 -0.65 19.49
CA PHE A 218 -6.45 -1.72 19.99
C PHE A 218 -7.04 -3.07 19.65
N VAL A 219 -6.21 -4.02 19.25
CA VAL A 219 -6.64 -5.38 18.91
C VAL A 219 -5.85 -6.39 19.73
N SER A 220 -6.51 -7.42 20.26
CA SER A 220 -5.87 -8.50 21.01
C SER A 220 -6.31 -9.86 20.46
N LYS A 221 -5.34 -10.75 20.19
CA LYS A 221 -5.55 -12.13 19.73
C LYS A 221 -6.58 -12.29 18.58
N PRO A 222 -6.49 -11.52 17.50
CA PRO A 222 -7.49 -11.59 16.46
C PRO A 222 -7.27 -12.80 15.54
N PHE A 223 -8.35 -13.24 14.89
CA PHE A 223 -8.35 -14.38 13.98
C PHE A 223 -9.05 -14.02 12.66
N ILE A 224 -8.37 -14.22 11.52
CA ILE A 224 -8.98 -14.17 10.19
C ILE A 224 -9.04 -15.60 9.67
N ASP A 225 -10.25 -16.01 9.25
CA ASP A 225 -10.51 -17.23 8.51
C ASP A 225 -10.77 -16.90 7.04
N SER A 226 -9.96 -17.44 6.14
CA SER A 226 -10.09 -17.25 4.69
C SER A 226 -10.51 -18.52 3.95
N ASP A 227 -10.93 -19.58 4.65
CA ASP A 227 -11.28 -20.88 4.07
C ASP A 227 -12.77 -20.97 3.69
N PRO A 228 -13.15 -21.47 2.47
CA PRO A 228 -12.42 -21.54 1.21
C PRO A 228 -12.83 -20.36 0.32
N ASN A 229 -12.00 -19.31 0.28
CA ASN A 229 -12.23 -18.18 -0.62
C ASN A 229 -11.85 -18.55 -2.08
N GLY A 230 -12.74 -18.26 -3.03
CA GLY A 230 -12.48 -18.36 -4.48
C GLY A 230 -11.79 -17.14 -5.07
N ASP A 231 -11.78 -16.01 -4.35
CA ASP A 231 -11.28 -14.71 -4.81
C ASP A 231 -9.94 -14.33 -4.18
N LEU A 232 -9.18 -13.49 -4.88
CA LEU A 232 -7.92 -12.93 -4.37
C LEU A 232 -8.20 -11.93 -3.24
N ASN A 233 -7.76 -12.28 -2.03
CA ASN A 233 -7.67 -11.33 -0.92
C ASN A 233 -6.31 -10.63 -0.97
N ARG A 234 -6.30 -9.29 -1.05
CA ARG A 234 -5.09 -8.47 -1.19
C ARG A 234 -5.13 -7.33 -0.19
N SER A 235 -4.81 -7.66 1.05
CA SER A 235 -4.90 -6.73 2.17
C SER A 235 -3.58 -5.98 2.36
N GLN A 236 -3.68 -4.66 2.59
CA GLN A 236 -2.54 -3.75 2.62
C GLN A 236 -1.86 -3.63 4.00
N TYR A 237 -2.61 -3.87 5.07
CA TYR A 237 -2.17 -3.90 6.46
C TYR A 237 -3.07 -4.90 7.22
N GLY A 238 -2.53 -5.76 8.08
CA GLY A 238 -3.35 -6.76 8.79
C GLY A 238 -4.47 -6.12 9.64
N LEU A 239 -4.24 -4.89 10.12
CA LEU A 239 -5.23 -4.07 10.81
C LEU A 239 -6.19 -3.33 9.87
N ILE A 240 -5.76 -3.02 8.63
CA ILE A 240 -6.49 -2.23 7.62
C ILE A 240 -6.34 -2.89 6.24
N GLY A 241 -7.44 -3.40 5.69
CA GLY A 241 -7.44 -4.11 4.42
C GLY A 241 -7.02 -3.24 3.23
N PHE A 242 -7.34 -1.95 3.21
CA PHE A 242 -7.06 -1.00 2.14
C PHE A 242 -7.14 0.46 2.59
N ASN A 243 -6.30 1.34 2.04
CA ASN A 243 -6.25 2.77 2.29
C ASN A 243 -6.22 3.55 0.97
N GLU A 244 -7.26 4.35 0.70
CA GLU A 244 -7.36 5.19 -0.49
C GLU A 244 -6.31 6.30 -0.53
N THR A 245 -5.83 6.73 0.63
CA THR A 245 -4.83 7.81 0.74
C THR A 245 -3.50 7.41 0.09
N ASP A 246 -3.21 6.11 0.00
CA ASP A 246 -2.04 5.54 -0.69
C ASP A 246 -2.37 5.07 -2.12
N GLY A 247 -3.58 5.28 -2.63
CA GLY A 247 -4.01 4.89 -3.98
C GLY A 247 -3.90 3.38 -4.26
N GLY A 248 -3.95 2.54 -3.23
CA GLY A 248 -3.76 1.10 -3.37
C GLY A 248 -2.31 0.61 -3.44
N LEU A 249 -1.33 1.43 -3.12
CA LEU A 249 0.07 0.99 -3.12
C LEU A 249 0.40 0.20 -1.84
N VAL A 250 0.16 -1.12 -1.90
CA VAL A 250 0.71 -2.09 -0.93
C VAL A 250 2.17 -2.33 -1.24
N SER A 251 3.06 -1.92 -0.35
CA SER A 251 4.37 -2.55 -0.28
C SER A 251 4.25 -3.95 0.33
N ALA A 252 4.01 -4.96 -0.53
CA ALA A 252 4.31 -6.38 -0.31
C ALA A 252 4.03 -7.16 -1.62
N SER A 253 5.10 -7.56 -2.31
CA SER A 253 5.16 -8.03 -3.72
C SER A 253 4.39 -9.34 -4.01
N PRO A 254 3.87 -9.56 -5.25
CA PRO A 254 4.77 -9.95 -6.35
C PRO A 254 4.63 -9.08 -7.61
N ARG A 255 5.79 -8.72 -8.15
CA ARG A 255 6.03 -8.07 -9.46
C ARG A 255 5.59 -6.61 -9.58
N ASN A 256 6.05 -5.73 -8.69
CA ASN A 256 6.15 -4.32 -9.02
C ASN A 256 7.55 -3.98 -9.47
N SER A 257 7.83 -4.48 -10.66
CA SER A 257 8.92 -4.00 -11.46
C SER A 257 8.47 -2.59 -11.93
N TYR A 258 8.88 -1.52 -11.22
CA TYR A 258 8.53 -0.15 -11.57
C TYR A 258 9.24 0.22 -12.85
N ASN A 259 8.46 0.37 -13.91
CA ASN A 259 8.99 0.78 -15.20
C ASN A 259 9.06 2.30 -15.21
N PHE A 260 10.26 2.84 -15.25
CA PHE A 260 10.53 4.23 -15.57
C PHE A 260 11.08 4.32 -16.98
N THR A 261 10.42 5.10 -17.83
CA THR A 261 10.83 5.24 -19.22
C THR A 261 11.30 6.65 -19.49
N MET A 262 12.45 6.75 -20.16
CA MET A 262 12.87 7.94 -20.85
C MET A 262 12.94 7.64 -22.35
N ASP A 263 11.88 7.97 -23.08
CA ASP A 263 11.85 7.92 -24.53
C ASP A 263 12.13 9.30 -25.15
N ALA A 264 12.83 9.28 -26.28
CA ALA A 264 13.24 10.52 -26.94
C ALA A 264 12.07 11.38 -27.46
N PRO A 265 11.00 10.83 -28.07
CA PRO A 265 9.86 11.63 -28.53
C PRO A 265 9.19 12.44 -27.41
N SER A 266 8.89 11.81 -26.27
CA SER A 266 8.24 12.47 -25.14
C SER A 266 9.16 13.49 -24.46
N ALA A 267 10.44 13.14 -24.26
CA ALA A 267 11.45 14.06 -23.74
C ALA A 267 11.59 15.29 -24.64
N TYR A 268 11.69 15.10 -25.96
CA TYR A 268 11.75 16.21 -26.91
C TYR A 268 10.52 17.12 -26.82
N ALA A 269 9.31 16.55 -26.74
CA ALA A 269 8.07 17.31 -26.63
C ALA A 269 8.03 18.13 -25.33
N ALA A 270 8.34 17.50 -24.20
CA ALA A 270 8.35 18.13 -22.88
C ALA A 270 9.41 19.25 -22.80
N LEU A 271 10.63 19.01 -23.28
CA LEU A 271 11.69 20.01 -23.25
C LEU A 271 11.47 21.16 -24.25
N SER A 272 10.86 20.88 -25.41
CA SER A 272 10.44 21.93 -26.35
C SER A 272 9.39 22.85 -25.72
N TYR A 273 8.41 22.26 -25.01
CA TYR A 273 7.40 23.02 -24.28
C TYR A 273 8.04 23.83 -23.13
N ALA A 274 8.93 23.22 -22.35
CA ALA A 274 9.67 23.90 -21.29
C ALA A 274 10.43 25.13 -21.82
N GLN A 275 11.16 24.96 -22.93
CA GLN A 275 11.95 26.04 -23.51
C GLN A 275 11.07 27.19 -24.02
N THR A 276 9.92 26.89 -24.61
CA THR A 276 9.00 27.91 -25.16
C THR A 276 8.18 28.61 -24.08
N THR A 277 7.72 27.88 -23.07
CA THR A 277 6.81 28.39 -22.04
C THR A 277 7.57 28.98 -20.85
N TYR A 278 8.63 28.31 -20.39
CA TYR A 278 9.39 28.70 -19.19
C TYR A 278 10.81 29.17 -19.48
N GLY A 279 11.22 29.32 -20.75
CA GLY A 279 12.60 29.68 -21.11
C GLY A 279 13.12 30.97 -20.44
N ASN A 280 12.21 31.88 -20.08
CA ASN A 280 12.51 33.12 -19.35
C ASN A 280 12.36 32.99 -17.83
N TRP A 281 12.02 31.84 -17.26
CA TRP A 281 11.91 31.65 -15.81
C TRP A 281 13.30 31.50 -15.21
N TYR A 282 13.49 31.96 -13.98
CA TYR A 282 14.71 31.77 -13.21
C TYR A 282 14.87 30.30 -12.80
N ILE A 283 16.11 29.85 -12.65
CA ILE A 283 16.40 28.47 -12.23
C ILE A 283 17.12 28.41 -10.89
N ASN A 284 16.87 27.35 -10.11
CA ASN A 284 17.58 27.00 -8.89
C ASN A 284 17.78 28.18 -7.90
N GLY A 285 16.74 29.01 -7.73
CA GLY A 285 16.78 30.18 -6.84
C GLY A 285 17.72 31.31 -7.32
N SER A 286 18.13 31.31 -8.59
CA SER A 286 19.00 32.34 -9.14
C SER A 286 18.26 33.67 -9.36
N SER A 287 19.01 34.77 -9.38
CA SER A 287 18.54 36.08 -9.84
C SER A 287 18.97 36.41 -11.27
N THR A 288 19.80 35.57 -11.90
CA THR A 288 20.41 35.86 -13.20
C THR A 288 20.25 34.73 -14.20
N LEU A 289 20.36 33.48 -13.74
CA LEU A 289 20.25 32.31 -14.60
C LEU A 289 18.78 32.01 -14.92
N ARG A 290 18.53 31.68 -16.18
CA ARG A 290 17.23 31.33 -16.73
C ARG A 290 17.20 29.91 -17.22
N LEU A 291 15.99 29.36 -17.41
CA LEU A 291 15.84 28.03 -17.98
C LEU A 291 16.50 27.92 -19.36
N SER A 292 16.46 28.97 -20.18
CA SER A 292 17.16 29.02 -21.47
C SER A 292 18.68 28.88 -21.39
N ASN A 293 19.28 29.07 -20.21
CA ASN A 293 20.69 28.75 -19.97
C ASN A 293 20.93 27.25 -19.75
N ALA A 294 19.97 26.56 -19.12
CA ALA A 294 20.03 25.13 -18.87
C ALA A 294 19.57 24.32 -20.09
N ILE A 295 18.54 24.78 -20.79
CA ILE A 295 17.92 24.10 -21.92
C ILE A 295 17.88 25.06 -23.12
N SER A 296 18.67 24.75 -24.14
CA SER A 296 18.75 25.57 -25.35
C SER A 296 18.74 24.70 -26.60
N SER A 297 17.83 25.00 -27.53
CA SER A 297 17.65 24.25 -28.79
C SER A 297 17.41 22.76 -28.54
N ASN A 298 16.58 22.44 -27.55
CA ASN A 298 16.31 21.06 -27.09
C ASN A 298 17.57 20.30 -26.63
N LYS A 299 18.58 21.02 -26.13
CA LYS A 299 19.77 20.45 -25.52
C LYS A 299 19.82 20.79 -24.05
N LEU A 300 20.06 19.81 -23.19
CA LEU A 300 20.43 20.04 -21.81
C LEU A 300 21.92 20.40 -21.76
N ASN A 301 22.25 21.59 -21.28
CA ASN A 301 23.63 22.09 -21.26
C ASN A 301 24.45 21.50 -20.10
N ILE A 302 25.78 21.55 -20.24
CA ILE A 302 26.73 21.16 -19.18
C ILE A 302 26.47 22.00 -17.92
N GLY A 303 26.56 21.37 -16.75
CA GLY A 303 26.35 22.02 -15.46
C GLY A 303 24.93 21.87 -14.91
N TYR A 304 24.05 21.17 -15.64
CA TYR A 304 22.65 20.99 -15.26
C TYR A 304 22.26 19.51 -15.29
N SER A 305 21.36 19.16 -14.37
CA SER A 305 20.78 17.82 -14.19
C SER A 305 19.27 17.97 -14.29
N LEU A 306 18.63 17.09 -15.06
CA LEU A 306 17.19 17.17 -15.29
C LEU A 306 16.39 16.85 -14.03
N SER A 307 16.89 15.95 -13.18
CA SER A 307 16.22 15.58 -11.92
C SER A 307 16.22 16.71 -10.88
N THR A 308 17.25 17.57 -10.91
CA THR A 308 17.46 18.62 -9.90
C THR A 308 17.10 20.02 -10.39
N LEU A 309 16.79 20.19 -11.68
CA LEU A 309 16.49 21.50 -12.25
C LEU A 309 15.15 22.03 -11.74
N ARG A 310 15.19 23.17 -11.05
CA ARG A 310 14.02 23.88 -10.52
C ARG A 310 13.81 25.20 -11.24
N ILE A 311 12.57 25.63 -11.42
CA ILE A 311 12.16 26.85 -12.13
C ILE A 311 11.26 27.75 -11.26
N SER A 312 11.37 29.06 -11.44
CA SER A 312 10.49 30.05 -10.83
C SER A 312 10.34 31.30 -11.69
N GLN A 313 9.18 31.95 -11.62
CA GLN A 313 8.98 33.27 -12.23
C GLN A 313 9.72 34.39 -11.47
N SER A 314 10.03 34.16 -10.20
CA SER A 314 10.61 35.14 -9.28
C SER A 314 12.13 34.97 -9.15
N THR A 315 12.86 36.08 -9.03
CA THR A 315 14.28 36.05 -8.65
C THR A 315 14.45 35.59 -7.22
N ASN A 316 15.53 34.85 -6.93
CA ASN A 316 15.88 34.45 -5.56
C ASN A 316 14.74 33.75 -4.82
N ASP A 317 13.92 32.99 -5.56
CA ASP A 317 12.89 32.18 -4.97
C ASP A 317 13.53 31.15 -4.02
N PRO A 318 13.19 31.14 -2.73
CA PRO A 318 13.74 30.17 -1.79
C PRO A 318 13.26 28.74 -2.05
N ASP A 319 12.14 28.57 -2.77
CA ASP A 319 11.55 27.25 -3.02
C ASP A 319 10.99 27.12 -4.45
N PRO A 320 11.87 27.11 -5.47
CA PRO A 320 11.45 26.95 -6.86
C PRO A 320 10.97 25.50 -7.11
N VAL A 321 9.95 25.35 -7.96
CA VAL A 321 9.35 24.05 -8.29
C VAL A 321 10.23 23.28 -9.27
N TYR A 322 10.31 21.95 -9.14
CA TYR A 322 11.02 21.12 -10.12
C TYR A 322 10.41 21.25 -11.52
N LEU A 323 11.27 21.33 -12.53
CA LEU A 323 10.83 21.48 -13.93
C LEU A 323 9.92 20.32 -14.36
N ILE A 324 10.28 19.09 -13.99
CA ILE A 324 9.56 17.88 -14.39
C ILE A 324 8.15 17.86 -13.77
N ASP A 325 8.03 18.14 -12.48
CA ASP A 325 6.74 18.18 -11.77
C ASP A 325 5.82 19.24 -12.39
N LYS A 326 6.39 20.38 -12.81
CA LYS A 326 5.63 21.43 -13.50
C LYS A 326 5.20 21.03 -14.91
N LEU A 327 6.04 20.32 -15.65
CA LEU A 327 5.71 19.81 -16.99
C LEU A 327 4.60 18.77 -16.93
N GLU A 328 4.62 17.88 -15.93
CA GLU A 328 3.56 16.90 -15.72
C GLU A 328 2.21 17.58 -15.41
N THR A 329 2.21 18.60 -14.55
CA THR A 329 1.00 19.40 -14.27
C THR A 329 0.41 20.04 -15.53
N ASP A 330 1.26 20.44 -16.48
CA ASP A 330 0.84 21.05 -17.74
C ASP A 330 0.56 20.00 -18.84
N GLY A 331 0.58 18.70 -18.50
CA GLY A 331 0.21 17.59 -19.38
C GLY A 331 1.35 17.05 -20.27
N TYR A 332 2.60 17.46 -20.04
CA TYR A 332 3.77 17.05 -20.81
C TYR A 332 4.62 16.03 -20.02
N ILE A 333 4.25 14.76 -20.16
CA ILE A 333 4.91 13.64 -19.48
C ILE A 333 6.07 13.10 -20.33
N ILE A 334 7.21 12.83 -19.70
CA ILE A 334 8.31 12.06 -20.29
C ILE A 334 8.09 10.58 -19.98
N GLY A 335 8.08 9.72 -21.00
CA GLY A 335 7.71 8.31 -20.92
C GLY A 335 6.33 8.03 -21.53
N THR A 336 5.72 6.94 -21.10
CA THR A 336 4.38 6.49 -21.50
C THR A 336 3.41 6.57 -20.32
N ALA A 337 2.10 6.48 -20.58
CA ALA A 337 1.08 6.47 -19.51
C ALA A 337 1.28 5.35 -18.46
N GLN A 338 1.92 4.23 -18.86
CA GLN A 338 2.19 3.07 -18.01
C GLN A 338 3.60 3.06 -17.42
N SER A 339 4.47 3.98 -17.85
CA SER A 339 5.87 4.04 -17.43
C SER A 339 6.41 5.45 -17.64
N LYS A 340 6.39 6.25 -16.58
CA LYS A 340 6.79 7.66 -16.60
C LYS A 340 8.23 7.81 -16.15
N TYR A 341 8.90 8.86 -16.58
CA TYR A 341 10.18 9.27 -16.02
C TYR A 341 10.02 9.59 -14.52
N SER A 342 10.98 9.16 -13.70
CA SER A 342 11.07 9.52 -12.28
C SER A 342 12.38 10.27 -12.04
N ARG A 343 12.27 11.49 -11.50
CA ARG A 343 13.43 12.31 -11.13
C ARG A 343 14.24 11.69 -9.99
N GLU A 344 13.66 10.77 -9.21
CA GLU A 344 14.36 10.08 -8.13
C GLU A 344 15.19 8.89 -8.62
N ASN A 345 14.87 8.35 -9.79
CA ASN A 345 15.43 7.09 -10.26
C ASN A 345 16.24 7.20 -11.55
N ILE A 346 15.93 8.17 -12.40
CA ILE A 346 16.66 8.43 -13.63
C ILE A 346 17.11 9.89 -13.59
N ASP A 347 18.41 10.14 -13.75
CA ASP A 347 18.92 11.49 -13.94
C ASP A 347 19.71 11.61 -15.23
N VAL A 348 19.59 12.78 -15.83
CA VAL A 348 20.14 13.12 -17.12
C VAL A 348 20.93 14.39 -16.93
N VAL A 349 22.23 14.32 -17.20
CA VAL A 349 23.14 15.35 -16.72
C VAL A 349 23.98 15.85 -17.87
N GLY A 350 23.75 17.07 -18.35
CA GLY A 350 24.55 17.76 -19.38
C GLY A 350 24.94 16.90 -20.60
N LEU A 351 25.86 17.34 -21.46
CA LEU A 351 25.38 17.79 -22.77
C LEU A 351 24.59 16.71 -23.54
N ILE A 352 23.26 16.67 -23.39
CA ILE A 352 22.39 15.73 -24.12
C ILE A 352 21.58 16.49 -25.17
N ASP A 353 21.64 16.03 -26.41
CA ASP A 353 20.86 16.58 -27.53
C ASP A 353 19.61 15.74 -27.76
N PHE A 354 18.42 16.32 -27.57
CA PHE A 354 17.14 15.65 -27.77
C PHE A 354 16.56 15.97 -29.15
N SER A 355 16.14 14.93 -29.86
CA SER A 355 15.41 15.02 -31.13
C SER A 355 14.08 14.28 -31.05
N THR A 356 13.24 14.45 -32.06
CA THR A 356 11.93 13.79 -32.15
C THR A 356 11.95 12.26 -32.16
N THR A 357 13.13 11.64 -32.34
CA THR A 357 13.25 10.17 -32.45
C THR A 357 14.36 9.56 -31.59
N ASN A 358 15.33 10.36 -31.17
CA ASN A 358 16.46 9.90 -30.37
C ASN A 358 17.09 11.04 -29.56
N TYR A 359 17.88 10.71 -28.54
CA TYR A 359 18.81 11.62 -27.90
C TYR A 359 20.25 11.11 -27.99
N GLN A 360 21.22 12.03 -27.98
CA GLN A 360 22.63 11.72 -28.18
C GLN A 360 23.47 12.06 -26.96
N ILE A 361 24.39 11.15 -26.65
CA ILE A 361 25.46 11.28 -25.65
C ILE A 361 26.79 11.38 -26.40
N PHE A 362 27.63 12.38 -26.06
CA PHE A 362 28.86 12.72 -26.80
C PHE A 362 30.16 12.42 -26.04
N GLN A 363 30.12 12.06 -24.76
CA GLN A 363 31.31 12.03 -23.92
C GLN A 363 32.11 10.73 -24.06
N ASN A 364 33.44 10.90 -24.09
CA ASN A 364 34.39 9.81 -24.13
C ASN A 364 34.64 9.23 -22.74
N LEU A 365 34.85 7.92 -22.65
CA LEU A 365 35.06 7.19 -21.39
C LEU A 365 36.12 7.78 -20.46
N SER A 366 37.19 8.35 -21.01
CA SER A 366 38.31 8.91 -20.24
C SER A 366 37.92 10.10 -19.36
N ALA A 367 36.70 10.63 -19.50
CA ALA A 367 36.14 11.66 -18.64
C ALA A 367 35.56 11.10 -17.33
N PHE A 368 35.28 9.80 -17.25
CA PHE A 368 34.68 9.19 -16.07
C PHE A 368 35.73 8.59 -15.14
N THR A 369 35.62 8.92 -13.85
CA THR A 369 36.43 8.37 -12.77
C THR A 369 35.52 8.08 -11.59
N THR A 370 35.56 6.86 -11.02
CA THR A 370 34.72 6.55 -9.85
C THR A 370 35.05 7.47 -8.68
N PRO A 371 34.05 7.89 -7.90
CA PRO A 371 34.28 8.80 -6.78
C PRO A 371 35.08 8.14 -5.64
N ALA A 372 35.57 8.97 -4.72
CA ALA A 372 36.26 8.51 -3.53
C ALA A 372 35.25 8.17 -2.42
N VAL A 373 35.54 7.13 -1.62
CA VAL A 373 34.74 6.79 -0.43
C VAL A 373 34.75 7.96 0.56
N GLY A 374 33.59 8.29 1.12
CA GLY A 374 33.37 9.42 2.04
C GLY A 374 33.24 10.78 1.35
N SER A 375 33.30 10.86 0.02
CA SER A 375 33.05 12.12 -0.70
C SER A 375 31.57 12.33 -0.99
N THR A 376 31.14 13.60 -1.07
CA THR A 376 29.79 13.94 -1.53
C THR A 376 29.64 13.63 -3.00
N PHE A 377 28.67 12.79 -3.33
CA PHE A 377 28.29 12.47 -4.69
C PHE A 377 27.59 13.67 -5.34
N ASN A 378 28.12 14.12 -6.48
CA ASN A 378 27.50 15.18 -7.26
C ASN A 378 27.48 14.78 -8.75
N PRO A 379 26.30 14.46 -9.31
CA PRO A 379 26.20 13.95 -10.67
C PRO A 379 26.61 15.00 -11.72
N ILE A 380 26.48 16.30 -11.43
CA ILE A 380 26.84 17.40 -12.35
C ILE A 380 28.33 17.42 -12.71
N ASN A 381 29.19 16.82 -11.87
CA ASN A 381 30.62 16.66 -12.16
C ASN A 381 30.91 15.66 -13.28
N HIS A 382 29.88 14.92 -13.72
CA HIS A 382 29.95 13.88 -14.74
C HIS A 382 28.92 14.15 -15.84
N PRO A 383 29.07 15.26 -16.60
CA PRO A 383 28.11 15.63 -17.63
C PRO A 383 28.15 14.67 -18.80
N ASP A 384 27.10 14.70 -19.63
CA ASP A 384 26.91 13.84 -20.80
C ASP A 384 26.78 12.37 -20.42
N ALA A 385 25.86 12.14 -19.47
CA ALA A 385 25.63 10.86 -18.84
C ALA A 385 24.15 10.68 -18.44
N VAL A 386 23.75 9.42 -18.33
CA VAL A 386 22.51 9.01 -17.68
C VAL A 386 22.86 8.21 -16.44
N PHE A 387 22.30 8.63 -15.30
CA PHE A 387 22.41 7.95 -14.03
C PHE A 387 21.11 7.24 -13.70
N LEU A 388 21.22 6.02 -13.17
CA LEU A 388 20.10 5.30 -12.57
C LEU A 388 20.38 5.16 -11.07
N TYR A 389 19.46 5.64 -10.24
CA TYR A 389 19.50 5.47 -8.80
C TYR A 389 18.59 4.31 -8.41
N VAL A 390 19.22 3.26 -7.90
CA VAL A 390 18.59 1.95 -7.66
C VAL A 390 18.75 1.64 -6.19
N ARG A 391 17.67 1.67 -5.41
CA ARG A 391 17.78 1.35 -3.98
C ARG A 391 18.12 -0.14 -3.81
N PRO A 392 18.81 -0.54 -2.73
CA PRO A 392 19.16 -1.94 -2.51
C PRO A 392 17.91 -2.81 -2.42
N THR A 393 18.05 -4.06 -2.84
CA THR A 393 17.06 -5.11 -2.59
C THR A 393 17.66 -6.16 -1.65
N ASN A 394 16.83 -7.10 -1.21
CA ASN A 394 17.30 -8.28 -0.47
C ASN A 394 18.20 -9.22 -1.32
N ASN A 395 18.22 -9.06 -2.65
CA ASN A 395 19.08 -9.79 -3.55
C ASN A 395 20.01 -8.82 -4.30
N PRO A 396 21.26 -8.61 -3.85
CA PRO A 396 22.20 -7.72 -4.54
C PRO A 396 22.60 -8.21 -5.94
N GLN A 397 22.22 -9.44 -6.33
CA GLN A 397 22.38 -9.97 -7.69
C GLN A 397 21.14 -9.76 -8.58
N ASP A 398 20.12 -9.07 -8.07
CA ASP A 398 18.92 -8.70 -8.81
C ASP A 398 18.28 -7.44 -8.20
N LEU A 399 18.69 -6.29 -8.70
CA LEU A 399 18.16 -4.98 -8.32
C LEU A 399 17.07 -4.48 -9.29
N GLY A 400 16.71 -5.30 -10.28
CA GLY A 400 15.88 -4.94 -11.42
C GLY A 400 16.61 -5.02 -12.75
N ASP A 401 15.91 -4.62 -13.82
CA ASP A 401 16.36 -4.75 -15.21
C ASP A 401 16.45 -3.39 -15.90
N VAL A 402 17.32 -3.27 -16.88
CA VAL A 402 17.29 -2.17 -17.83
C VAL A 402 17.14 -2.72 -19.25
N THR A 403 16.37 -2.02 -20.07
CA THR A 403 16.30 -2.25 -21.51
C THR A 403 16.51 -0.92 -22.21
N SER A 404 17.31 -0.91 -23.28
CA SER A 404 17.47 0.28 -24.11
C SER A 404 17.47 -0.08 -25.58
N THR A 405 16.79 0.74 -26.38
CA THR A 405 16.93 0.72 -27.83
C THR A 405 17.82 1.88 -28.27
N TYR A 406 18.87 1.54 -28.99
CA TYR A 406 19.89 2.47 -29.46
C TYR A 406 20.41 2.09 -30.85
N GLY A 407 21.08 3.03 -31.50
CA GLY A 407 21.71 2.87 -32.81
C GLY A 407 23.03 3.65 -32.92
N GLY A 408 23.66 3.59 -34.09
CA GLY A 408 24.95 4.23 -34.35
C GLY A 408 26.13 3.26 -34.37
N GLY A 409 27.35 3.80 -34.39
CA GLY A 409 28.59 3.01 -34.51
C GLY A 409 29.24 2.64 -33.18
N GLY A 410 28.58 2.95 -32.06
CA GLY A 410 29.11 2.79 -30.71
C GLY A 410 28.50 1.68 -29.87
N ASN A 411 29.09 1.44 -28.69
CA ASN A 411 28.66 0.45 -27.72
C ASN A 411 28.12 1.13 -26.45
N PHE A 412 26.88 0.82 -26.09
CA PHE A 412 26.22 1.27 -24.86
C PHE A 412 26.65 0.39 -23.68
N SER A 413 27.04 0.98 -22.55
CA SER A 413 27.66 0.21 -21.46
C SER A 413 27.43 0.82 -20.07
N TYR A 414 27.40 -0.04 -19.06
CA TYR A 414 27.60 0.36 -17.67
C TYR A 414 29.08 0.57 -17.39
N LEU A 415 29.37 1.54 -16.53
CA LEU A 415 30.68 1.69 -15.91
C LEU A 415 30.58 1.18 -14.47
N SER A 416 31.12 0.01 -14.20
CA SER A 416 31.19 -0.55 -12.85
C SER A 416 32.41 -0.02 -12.10
N GLY A 417 32.18 0.43 -10.87
CA GLY A 417 33.24 0.80 -9.94
C GLY A 417 33.81 -0.38 -9.15
N TYR A 418 33.20 -1.56 -9.24
CA TYR A 418 33.61 -2.74 -8.49
C TYR A 418 34.54 -3.64 -9.33
N ASP A 419 35.40 -4.38 -8.65
CA ASP A 419 36.20 -5.42 -9.29
C ASP A 419 35.43 -6.75 -9.41
N ALA A 420 36.09 -7.78 -9.95
CA ALA A 420 35.47 -9.09 -10.13
C ALA A 420 35.10 -9.81 -8.81
N ASN A 421 35.62 -9.33 -7.68
CA ASN A 421 35.33 -9.86 -6.34
C ASN A 421 34.25 -9.04 -5.62
N GLY A 422 33.69 -8.00 -6.25
CA GLY A 422 32.72 -7.10 -5.63
C GLY A 422 33.33 -6.07 -4.69
N ILE A 423 34.63 -5.77 -4.81
CA ILE A 423 35.31 -4.77 -3.99
C ILE A 423 35.30 -3.43 -4.72
N TYR A 424 34.84 -2.37 -4.06
CA TYR A 424 34.77 -1.04 -4.64
C TYR A 424 36.17 -0.49 -4.93
N GLN A 425 36.38 0.03 -6.14
CA GLN A 425 37.63 0.63 -6.57
C GLN A 425 37.47 2.16 -6.67
N PRO A 426 37.83 2.93 -5.62
CA PRO A 426 37.74 4.38 -5.67
C PRO A 426 38.77 4.96 -6.65
N ASN A 427 38.43 6.08 -7.31
CA ASN A 427 39.29 6.78 -8.27
C ASN A 427 39.72 5.92 -9.49
N ARG A 428 38.91 4.94 -9.88
CA ARG A 428 39.11 4.09 -11.07
C ARG A 428 38.81 4.88 -12.34
N ILE A 429 39.75 4.87 -13.29
CA ILE A 429 39.65 5.58 -14.58
C ILE A 429 39.33 4.62 -15.73
N PHE A 430 38.37 4.99 -16.59
CA PHE A 430 37.97 4.20 -17.76
C PHE A 430 38.57 4.77 -19.05
N LYS A 431 39.61 4.14 -19.61
CA LYS A 431 40.35 4.73 -20.76
C LYS A 431 39.75 4.39 -22.13
N ASN A 432 39.12 3.24 -22.25
CA ASN A 432 38.56 2.69 -23.50
C ASN A 432 37.59 1.54 -23.20
N LYS A 433 36.93 1.00 -24.23
CA LYS A 433 35.97 -0.11 -24.11
C LYS A 433 36.53 -1.41 -23.50
N GLN A 434 37.86 -1.59 -23.46
CA GLN A 434 38.52 -2.74 -22.83
C GLN A 434 38.95 -2.45 -21.39
N SER A 435 38.62 -1.28 -20.84
CA SER A 435 38.94 -0.97 -19.46
C SER A 435 38.17 -1.92 -18.53
N PRO A 436 38.82 -2.45 -17.48
CA PRO A 436 38.13 -3.23 -16.46
C PRO A 436 36.92 -2.45 -15.91
N GLY A 437 35.78 -3.12 -15.75
CA GLY A 437 34.53 -2.51 -15.27
C GLY A 437 33.64 -1.92 -16.37
N VAL A 438 34.06 -1.91 -17.63
CA VAL A 438 33.18 -1.56 -18.75
C VAL A 438 32.33 -2.76 -19.13
N ILE A 439 31.01 -2.66 -18.94
CA ILE A 439 30.05 -3.78 -19.16
C ILE A 439 29.10 -3.40 -20.29
N GLY A 440 29.24 -4.06 -21.45
CA GLY A 440 28.41 -3.78 -22.61
C GLY A 440 26.98 -4.31 -22.49
N PHE A 441 25.99 -3.54 -22.95
CA PHE A 441 24.57 -3.93 -22.98
C PHE A 441 24.24 -4.96 -24.07
N GLY A 442 25.16 -5.23 -25.00
CA GLY A 442 24.97 -6.15 -26.11
C GLY A 442 24.34 -5.50 -27.34
N ALA A 443 23.35 -6.18 -27.93
CA ALA A 443 22.60 -5.67 -29.07
C ALA A 443 21.46 -4.73 -28.60
N SER A 444 21.04 -3.81 -29.48
CA SER A 444 19.90 -2.92 -29.22
C SER A 444 18.64 -3.71 -28.86
N GLY A 445 17.95 -3.31 -27.79
CA GLY A 445 16.74 -3.95 -27.28
C GLY A 445 16.96 -5.14 -26.33
N ILE A 446 18.21 -5.50 -26.02
CA ILE A 446 18.51 -6.52 -25.01
C ILE A 446 18.29 -5.96 -23.60
N THR A 447 17.64 -6.78 -22.76
CA THR A 447 17.46 -6.52 -21.33
C THR A 447 18.67 -7.02 -20.54
N ASN A 448 19.18 -6.19 -19.62
CA ASN A 448 20.28 -6.53 -18.74
C ASN A 448 19.85 -6.35 -17.27
N THR A 449 20.15 -7.34 -16.44
CA THR A 449 19.89 -7.27 -15.00
C THR A 449 20.95 -6.41 -14.30
N MET A 450 20.50 -5.50 -13.45
CA MET A 450 21.34 -4.69 -12.59
C MET A 450 21.65 -5.46 -11.33
N ILE A 451 22.95 -5.55 -11.03
CA ILE A 451 23.46 -6.17 -9.80
C ILE A 451 24.35 -5.14 -9.11
N ALA A 452 24.49 -5.22 -7.79
CA ALA A 452 25.31 -4.31 -6.99
C ALA A 452 26.72 -4.15 -7.56
N ASN A 453 27.36 -5.26 -7.98
CA ASN A 453 28.70 -5.27 -8.55
C ASN A 453 28.81 -4.59 -9.93
N ASN A 454 27.69 -4.33 -10.61
CA ASN A 454 27.66 -3.58 -11.86
C ASN A 454 27.51 -2.07 -11.64
N ALA A 455 27.21 -1.64 -10.41
CA ALA A 455 27.03 -0.23 -10.08
C ALA A 455 28.34 0.54 -10.24
N TRP A 456 28.22 1.82 -10.55
CA TRP A 456 29.36 2.73 -10.64
C TRP A 456 29.87 3.14 -9.27
N THR A 457 28.95 3.33 -8.33
CA THR A 457 29.22 3.60 -6.91
C THR A 457 27.97 3.30 -6.09
N ALA A 458 28.09 3.38 -4.76
CA ALA A 458 27.01 3.26 -3.82
C ALA A 458 27.01 4.48 -2.90
N VAL A 459 25.83 4.96 -2.51
CA VAL A 459 25.67 6.18 -1.70
C VAL A 459 24.68 5.98 -0.56
N VAL A 460 24.90 6.70 0.54
CA VAL A 460 23.93 6.89 1.63
C VAL A 460 23.54 8.37 1.72
N GLU A 461 22.30 8.66 2.11
CA GLU A 461 21.84 10.00 2.37
C GLU A 461 22.21 10.42 3.79
N ASP A 462 22.90 11.55 3.91
CA ASP A 462 23.23 12.15 5.19
C ASP A 462 21.97 12.77 5.82
N THR A 463 21.58 12.29 7.00
CA THR A 463 20.32 12.64 7.67
C THR A 463 20.19 14.12 8.03
N ASP A 464 21.31 14.85 8.16
CA ASP A 464 21.31 16.25 8.58
C ASP A 464 21.31 17.21 7.38
N THR A 465 21.88 16.78 6.25
CA THR A 465 22.13 17.64 5.09
C THR A 465 21.41 17.23 3.81
N GLY A 466 20.84 16.02 3.75
CA GLY A 466 20.25 15.44 2.53
C GLY A 466 21.27 15.19 1.41
N SER A 467 22.57 15.24 1.73
CA SER A 467 23.63 15.03 0.75
C SER A 467 23.91 13.55 0.57
N LEU A 468 24.09 13.11 -0.67
CA LEU A 468 24.48 11.73 -0.97
C LEU A 468 25.99 11.56 -0.74
N ILE A 469 26.37 10.66 0.16
CA ILE A 469 27.76 10.36 0.52
C ILE A 469 28.15 8.99 -0.03
N VAL A 470 29.29 8.93 -0.71
CA VAL A 470 29.80 7.69 -1.32
C VAL A 470 30.30 6.71 -0.26
N VAL A 471 29.87 5.46 -0.34
CA VAL A 471 30.25 4.37 0.57
C VAL A 471 30.91 3.21 -0.18
N ASP A 472 31.61 2.35 0.56
CA ASP A 472 32.17 1.10 0.05
C ASP A 472 31.25 -0.11 0.35
N GLU A 473 31.68 -1.31 -0.04
CA GLU A 473 30.92 -2.54 0.14
C GLU A 473 30.68 -2.96 1.61
N THR A 474 31.28 -2.27 2.58
CA THR A 474 31.08 -2.58 4.01
C THR A 474 29.83 -1.94 4.61
N VAL A 475 29.18 -1.05 3.86
CA VAL A 475 27.99 -0.30 4.28
C VAL A 475 26.84 -0.64 3.34
N ILE A 476 25.64 -0.88 3.90
CA ILE A 476 24.42 -1.02 3.11
C ILE A 476 24.04 0.38 2.59
N PRO A 477 23.97 0.60 1.27
CA PRO A 477 23.72 1.93 0.72
C PRO A 477 22.22 2.23 0.63
N ASP A 478 21.85 3.51 0.61
CA ASP A 478 20.48 3.93 0.26
C ASP A 478 20.24 3.81 -1.25
N PHE A 479 21.29 4.02 -2.06
CA PHE A 479 21.24 3.81 -3.51
C PHE A 479 22.53 3.20 -4.05
N TYR A 480 22.38 2.20 -4.91
CA TYR A 480 23.36 1.88 -5.94
C TYR A 480 23.18 2.84 -7.12
N VAL A 481 24.25 3.50 -7.51
CA VAL A 481 24.26 4.45 -8.63
C VAL A 481 24.86 3.77 -9.84
N PHE A 482 24.07 3.58 -10.90
CA PHE A 482 24.54 3.08 -12.18
C PHE A 482 24.79 4.24 -13.12
N LEU A 483 25.99 4.29 -13.69
CA LEU A 483 26.36 5.24 -14.73
C LEU A 483 26.31 4.53 -16.08
N VAL A 484 25.50 5.06 -16.99
CA VAL A 484 25.40 4.56 -18.35
C VAL A 484 26.14 5.50 -19.30
N ALA A 485 27.12 4.95 -20.04
CA ALA A 485 28.05 5.72 -20.86
C ALA A 485 28.32 5.07 -22.24
N VAL A 486 28.84 5.89 -23.16
CA VAL A 486 29.19 5.49 -24.52
C VAL A 486 30.66 5.08 -24.60
N THR A 487 30.95 3.86 -25.07
CA THR A 487 32.32 3.31 -25.00
C THR A 487 33.14 3.45 -26.29
N ASN A 488 32.54 3.90 -27.40
CA ASN A 488 33.23 4.18 -28.67
C ASN A 488 32.30 4.93 -29.66
N GLY A 489 32.70 6.03 -30.29
CA GLY A 489 31.88 6.70 -31.32
C GLY A 489 30.61 7.40 -30.80
N GLN A 490 29.67 7.70 -31.68
CA GLN A 490 28.38 8.33 -31.35
C GLN A 490 27.28 7.28 -31.25
N ILE A 491 26.44 7.38 -30.21
CA ILE A 491 25.24 6.58 -30.03
C ILE A 491 24.02 7.50 -30.01
N THR A 492 22.98 7.07 -30.71
CA THR A 492 21.63 7.64 -30.62
C THR A 492 20.78 6.69 -29.80
N ILE A 493 20.17 7.18 -28.72
CA ILE A 493 19.31 6.41 -27.84
C ILE A 493 17.86 6.77 -28.15
N ASN A 494 17.05 5.77 -28.45
CA ASN A 494 15.63 5.97 -28.75
C ASN A 494 14.80 5.90 -27.47
N ASN A 495 15.08 4.92 -26.61
CA ASN A 495 14.50 4.79 -25.29
C ASN A 495 15.46 4.12 -24.29
N ILE A 496 15.26 4.43 -23.02
CA ILE A 496 15.73 3.64 -21.89
C ILE A 496 14.51 3.34 -21.03
N VAL A 497 14.31 2.07 -20.73
CA VAL A 497 13.32 1.57 -19.78
C VAL A 497 14.11 0.99 -18.61
N PHE A 498 14.01 1.65 -17.47
CA PHE A 498 14.51 1.15 -16.21
C PHE A 498 13.36 0.43 -15.51
N ASN A 499 13.57 -0.83 -15.19
CA ASN A 499 12.64 -1.63 -14.45
C ASN A 499 13.19 -1.91 -13.06
N TYR A 500 12.61 -1.27 -12.06
CA TYR A 500 13.11 -1.29 -10.69
C TYR A 500 12.36 -2.25 -9.79
N GLN A 501 13.06 -3.01 -8.95
CA GLN A 501 12.45 -3.80 -7.87
C GLN A 501 12.50 -2.98 -6.57
N ALA A 502 11.37 -2.43 -6.10
CA ALA A 502 11.37 -1.51 -4.95
C ALA A 502 11.56 -2.17 -3.57
N PRO A 503 12.07 -1.42 -2.56
CA PRO A 503 12.06 -1.77 -1.14
C PRO A 503 10.78 -1.18 -0.49
N ALA A 504 10.42 -1.61 0.72
CA ALA A 504 9.11 -1.35 1.34
C ALA A 504 8.93 0.03 2.07
N ALA A 505 7.66 0.49 2.16
CA ALA A 505 6.96 1.65 2.83
C ALA A 505 7.67 2.91 3.43
N THR A 506 6.98 4.10 3.42
CA THR A 506 7.44 5.44 3.90
C THR A 506 6.75 5.97 5.20
N GLU A 507 7.38 6.95 5.89
CA GLU A 507 7.03 7.53 7.21
C GLU A 507 5.64 8.21 7.35
N GLU A 508 5.11 8.81 6.28
CA GLU A 508 3.83 9.55 6.32
C GLU A 508 2.62 8.61 6.43
N THR A 509 2.72 7.44 5.79
CA THR A 509 1.76 6.33 5.90
C THR A 509 1.81 5.67 7.28
N LEU A 510 2.98 5.66 7.93
CA LEU A 510 3.17 5.13 9.29
C LEU A 510 2.48 5.99 10.36
N GLN A 511 2.27 7.30 10.13
CA GLN A 511 1.65 8.19 11.12
C GLN A 511 0.14 7.93 11.35
N PHE A 512 -0.60 7.50 10.33
CA PHE A 512 -2.05 7.22 10.45
C PHE A 512 -2.35 5.91 11.19
N ILE A 513 -1.50 4.90 11.00
CA ILE A 513 -1.58 3.62 11.74
C ILE A 513 -0.83 3.66 13.08
N SER A 514 -0.05 4.72 13.36
CA SER A 514 0.74 4.84 14.60
C SER A 514 -0.09 4.86 15.88
N LYS A 515 -1.40 5.13 15.78
CA LYS A 515 -2.32 5.14 16.93
C LYS A 515 -3.20 3.89 17.00
N VAL A 516 -2.83 2.86 16.26
CA VAL A 516 -3.47 1.55 16.27
C VAL A 516 -2.44 0.51 16.69
N ASP A 517 -2.80 -0.42 17.58
CA ASP A 517 -1.81 -1.36 18.11
C ASP A 517 -2.39 -2.75 18.47
N PHE A 518 -1.54 -3.77 18.38
CA PHE A 518 -1.78 -5.06 18.99
C PHE A 518 -1.33 -5.06 20.45
N ILE A 519 -2.26 -5.41 21.32
CA ILE A 519 -2.04 -5.39 22.77
C ILE A 519 -2.20 -6.77 23.38
N HIS A 520 -1.60 -6.96 24.54
CA HIS A 520 -1.98 -8.08 25.40
C HIS A 520 -3.23 -7.69 26.17
N GLN A 521 -4.15 -8.63 26.36
CA GLN A 521 -5.38 -8.40 27.11
C GLN A 521 -5.11 -7.88 28.53
N ASP A 522 -4.07 -8.37 29.21
CA ASP A 522 -3.73 -7.90 30.56
C ASP A 522 -3.24 -6.44 30.60
N SER A 523 -2.80 -5.89 29.46
CA SER A 523 -2.34 -4.51 29.37
C SER A 523 -3.48 -3.49 29.30
N ILE A 524 -4.72 -3.92 28.99
CA ILE A 524 -5.87 -3.03 28.75
C ILE A 524 -6.05 -2.01 29.88
N ASN A 525 -6.04 -2.45 31.14
CA ASN A 525 -6.23 -1.56 32.28
C ASN A 525 -5.06 -0.56 32.44
N THR A 526 -3.84 -0.99 32.15
CA THR A 526 -2.67 -0.11 32.18
C THR A 526 -2.75 0.95 31.09
N ILE A 527 -3.19 0.56 29.89
CA ILE A 527 -3.38 1.46 28.74
C ILE A 527 -4.48 2.46 29.04
N LYS A 528 -5.65 2.01 29.50
CA LYS A 528 -6.77 2.90 29.89
C LYS A 528 -6.34 3.98 30.88
N ASN A 529 -5.49 3.63 31.84
CA ASN A 529 -5.00 4.55 32.86
C ASN A 529 -3.84 5.46 32.41
N ASN A 530 -3.15 5.12 31.32
CA ASN A 530 -1.93 5.80 30.88
C ASN A 530 -1.94 6.09 29.36
N LEU A 531 -3.12 6.25 28.77
CA LEU A 531 -3.29 6.34 27.31
C LEU A 531 -2.46 7.47 26.68
N SER A 532 -2.37 8.62 27.35
CA SER A 532 -1.59 9.78 26.88
C SER A 532 -0.09 9.54 26.83
N THR A 533 0.40 8.51 27.52
CA THR A 533 1.81 8.11 27.58
C THR A 533 2.00 6.68 27.08
N TYR A 534 0.99 6.13 26.40
CA TYR A 534 1.06 4.79 25.85
C TYR A 534 1.93 4.81 24.60
N ASP A 535 2.94 3.94 24.58
CA ASP A 535 3.81 3.75 23.44
C ASP A 535 3.20 2.69 22.52
N PHE A 536 2.70 3.13 21.36
CA PHE A 536 2.13 2.27 20.33
C PHE A 536 3.22 1.45 19.62
N SER A 537 2.97 0.16 19.45
CA SER A 537 3.76 -0.70 18.57
C SER A 537 3.17 -0.69 17.17
N MET A 538 4.05 -0.59 16.18
CA MET A 538 3.66 -0.74 14.78
C MET A 538 3.98 -2.17 14.36
N MET A 539 2.97 -2.94 14.02
CA MET A 539 3.13 -4.23 13.37
C MET A 539 2.17 -4.29 12.18
N VAL A 540 2.74 -4.30 10.99
CA VAL A 540 2.00 -4.42 9.73
C VAL A 540 2.13 -5.86 9.25
N PHE A 541 1.05 -6.42 8.68
CA PHE A 541 1.02 -7.76 8.11
C PHE A 541 0.33 -7.69 6.76
N ASN A 542 0.98 -8.18 5.71
CA ASN A 542 0.38 -8.21 4.38
C ASN A 542 0.18 -9.67 4.00
N TYR A 543 -0.89 -9.97 3.27
CA TYR A 543 -1.08 -11.31 2.76
C TYR A 543 -1.82 -11.27 1.42
N GLU A 544 -1.39 -12.14 0.51
CA GLU A 544 -2.08 -12.45 -0.73
C GLU A 544 -2.40 -13.95 -0.71
N ILE A 545 -3.67 -14.31 -0.81
CA ILE A 545 -4.10 -15.72 -0.84
C ILE A 545 -4.79 -15.98 -2.17
N ILE A 546 -4.38 -17.07 -2.83
CA ILE A 546 -5.01 -17.59 -4.04
C ILE A 546 -5.87 -18.81 -3.66
N SER A 547 -6.90 -19.11 -4.45
CA SER A 547 -7.99 -20.03 -4.10
C SER A 547 -7.56 -21.38 -3.47
N GLY A 548 -8.18 -21.72 -2.33
CA GLY A 548 -8.08 -23.05 -1.69
C GLY A 548 -6.96 -23.21 -0.67
N GLU A 549 -6.35 -22.11 -0.23
CA GLU A 549 -5.20 -22.09 0.67
C GLU A 549 -5.53 -21.44 2.01
N THR A 550 -4.78 -21.82 3.04
CA THR A 550 -5.01 -21.31 4.40
C THR A 550 -3.80 -20.55 4.90
N LEU A 551 -4.07 -19.39 5.51
CA LEU A 551 -3.12 -18.64 6.30
C LEU A 551 -3.82 -18.24 7.60
N THR A 552 -3.27 -18.72 8.71
CA THR A 552 -3.65 -18.28 10.05
C THR A 552 -2.46 -17.53 10.64
N VAL A 553 -2.68 -16.26 10.96
CA VAL A 553 -1.73 -15.44 11.72
C VAL A 553 -2.38 -15.09 13.05
N GLU A 554 -1.76 -15.53 14.14
CA GLU A 554 -2.14 -15.17 15.49
C GLU A 554 -0.99 -14.38 16.12
N ILE A 555 -1.32 -13.25 16.73
CA ILE A 555 -0.35 -12.35 17.36
C ILE A 555 -0.70 -12.25 18.84
N GLU A 556 0.27 -12.62 19.67
CA GLU A 556 0.19 -12.56 21.12
C GLU A 556 1.29 -11.61 21.62
N ARG A 557 0.92 -10.48 22.20
CA ARG A 557 1.87 -9.65 22.96
C ARG A 557 2.06 -10.25 24.35
N LEU A 558 3.27 -10.33 24.87
CA LEU A 558 3.60 -10.84 26.20
C LEU A 558 3.78 -9.67 27.19
N LEU A 559 3.71 -9.98 28.49
CA LEU A 559 3.81 -9.00 29.60
C LEU A 559 5.11 -8.16 29.63
N ASN A 560 6.16 -8.58 28.91
CA ASN A 560 7.46 -7.89 28.86
C ASN A 560 7.64 -7.06 27.58
N ASP A 561 6.55 -6.75 26.87
CA ASP A 561 6.59 -6.16 25.53
C ASP A 561 7.34 -7.01 24.50
N ASN A 562 7.30 -8.33 24.68
CA ASN A 562 7.69 -9.28 23.64
C ASN A 562 6.47 -9.64 22.81
N TYR A 563 6.65 -10.15 21.61
CA TYR A 563 5.57 -10.67 20.78
C TYR A 563 5.84 -12.12 20.44
N ASN A 564 4.81 -12.96 20.50
CA ASN A 564 4.75 -14.23 19.81
C ASN A 564 3.87 -14.05 18.59
N ILE A 565 4.36 -14.51 17.45
CA ILE A 565 3.60 -14.52 16.20
C ILE A 565 3.54 -15.96 15.74
N PHE A 566 2.34 -16.53 15.72
CA PHE A 566 2.07 -17.88 15.27
C PHE A 566 1.52 -17.84 13.86
N ILE A 567 2.29 -18.38 12.92
CA ILE A 567 1.91 -18.52 11.52
C ILE A 567 1.66 -20.00 11.24
N ASN A 568 0.42 -20.35 10.89
CA ASN A 568 0.08 -21.64 10.33
C ASN A 568 -0.37 -21.44 8.88
N TYR A 569 0.17 -22.22 7.96
CA TYR A 569 -0.06 -21.98 6.54
C TYR A 569 -0.12 -23.28 5.74
N SER A 570 -0.90 -23.29 4.66
CA SER A 570 -0.96 -24.35 3.67
C SER A 570 -0.97 -23.76 2.26
N VAL A 571 0.15 -23.91 1.54
CA VAL A 571 0.35 -23.41 0.16
C VAL A 571 0.49 -24.60 -0.78
N VAL A 572 -0.20 -24.57 -1.93
CA VAL A 572 -0.02 -25.55 -3.02
C VAL A 572 0.76 -24.92 -4.18
N ALA A 573 1.17 -25.73 -5.16
CA ALA A 573 1.95 -25.23 -6.28
C ALA A 573 1.21 -24.07 -7.00
N ASP A 574 1.94 -23.00 -7.32
CA ASP A 574 1.51 -21.75 -7.96
C ASP A 574 1.04 -20.59 -7.05
N SER A 575 1.05 -20.75 -5.71
CA SER A 575 0.80 -19.64 -4.78
C SER A 575 1.98 -19.39 -3.83
N PHE A 576 1.99 -18.19 -3.24
CA PHE A 576 2.99 -17.77 -2.26
C PHE A 576 2.32 -16.82 -1.25
N PHE A 577 2.74 -16.86 0.02
CA PHE A 577 2.45 -15.85 1.01
C PHE A 577 3.69 -14.99 1.23
N TYR A 578 3.50 -13.71 1.46
CA TYR A 578 4.59 -12.83 1.83
C TYR A 578 4.09 -11.83 2.87
N PHE A 579 4.79 -11.72 3.98
CA PHE A 579 4.52 -10.70 5.00
C PHE A 579 5.82 -10.08 5.49
N ASP A 580 5.80 -8.75 5.63
CA ASP A 580 6.88 -7.98 6.23
C ASP A 580 6.47 -7.53 7.63
N ILE A 581 7.24 -7.94 8.63
CA ILE A 581 7.09 -7.46 10.00
C ILE A 581 8.04 -6.27 10.20
N PHE A 582 7.47 -5.08 10.22
CA PHE A 582 8.20 -3.86 10.58
C PHE A 582 8.24 -3.70 12.09
N ASN A 583 9.32 -4.15 12.74
CA ASN A 583 9.50 -4.00 14.18
C ASN A 583 10.12 -2.63 14.54
N VAL A 584 9.34 -1.57 14.37
CA VAL A 584 9.79 -0.17 14.48
C VAL A 584 10.31 0.19 15.89
N LYS A 585 9.92 -0.56 16.92
CA LYS A 585 10.22 -0.27 18.34
C LYS A 585 11.13 -1.28 19.01
N THR A 586 11.75 -2.18 18.24
CA THR A 586 12.82 -3.08 18.70
C THR A 586 12.42 -4.17 19.71
N PHE A 587 11.13 -4.37 19.89
CA PHE A 587 10.58 -5.37 20.81
C PHE A 587 11.03 -6.80 20.42
N PRO A 588 11.27 -7.71 21.38
CA PRO A 588 11.57 -9.09 21.03
C PRO A 588 10.37 -9.80 20.40
N ILE A 589 10.47 -10.17 19.13
CA ILE A 589 9.43 -10.89 18.38
C ILE A 589 9.89 -12.34 18.17
N SER A 590 9.20 -13.28 18.80
CA SER A 590 9.34 -14.73 18.60
C SER A 590 8.36 -15.20 17.54
N ILE A 591 8.89 -15.78 16.47
CA ILE A 591 8.09 -16.27 15.34
C ILE A 591 7.99 -17.79 15.44
N TYR A 592 6.76 -18.29 15.41
CA TYR A 592 6.41 -19.69 15.37
C TYR A 592 5.80 -20.01 13.99
N ILE A 593 6.34 -21.02 13.31
CA ILE A 593 5.83 -21.47 12.01
C ILE A 593 5.35 -22.90 12.15
N ASN A 594 4.08 -23.15 11.81
CA ASN A 594 3.40 -24.44 11.97
C ASN A 594 3.58 -25.02 13.39
N GLY A 595 3.44 -24.16 14.40
CA GLY A 595 3.58 -24.49 15.82
C GLY A 595 5.01 -24.67 16.34
N VAL A 596 6.04 -24.46 15.52
CA VAL A 596 7.45 -24.60 15.92
C VAL A 596 8.12 -23.24 15.98
N LEU A 597 8.81 -22.92 17.09
CA LEU A 597 9.61 -21.70 17.21
C LEU A 597 10.69 -21.70 16.12
N TYR A 598 10.63 -20.72 15.24
CA TYR A 598 11.62 -20.49 14.21
C TYR A 598 12.79 -19.68 14.75
N ASN A 599 12.52 -18.46 15.23
CA ASN A 599 13.54 -17.58 15.82
C ASN A 599 12.92 -16.42 16.61
N THR A 600 13.73 -15.74 17.41
CA THR A 600 13.38 -14.50 18.09
C THR A 600 14.24 -13.35 17.57
N TYR A 601 13.60 -12.26 17.17
CA TYR A 601 14.25 -11.07 16.58
C TYR A 601 14.01 -9.84 17.45
N THR A 602 14.98 -8.93 17.47
CA THR A 602 14.93 -7.65 18.19
C THR A 602 15.57 -6.59 17.32
N ASN A 603 14.95 -5.43 17.18
CA ASN A 603 15.49 -4.31 16.39
C ASN A 603 15.80 -4.69 14.93
N THR A 604 14.83 -5.31 14.26
CA THR A 604 15.04 -5.87 12.92
C THR A 604 13.71 -5.89 12.18
N VAL A 605 13.70 -5.43 10.94
CA VAL A 605 12.55 -5.65 10.04
C VAL A 605 12.63 -7.10 9.55
N ILE A 606 11.55 -7.86 9.65
CA ILE A 606 11.56 -9.29 9.35
C ILE A 606 10.68 -9.53 8.14
N SER A 607 11.28 -9.69 6.98
CA SER A 607 10.58 -10.10 5.77
C SER A 607 10.44 -11.60 5.72
N MET A 608 9.23 -12.12 5.53
CA MET A 608 8.99 -13.55 5.44
C MET A 608 8.20 -13.91 4.21
N ARG A 609 8.60 -15.01 3.56
CA ARG A 609 7.97 -15.53 2.36
C ARG A 609 7.70 -17.02 2.54
N PHE A 610 6.51 -17.47 2.19
CA PHE A 610 6.07 -18.84 2.28
C PHE A 610 5.64 -19.29 0.89
N GLU A 611 6.10 -20.45 0.48
CA GLU A 611 5.80 -21.04 -0.82
C GLU A 611 5.47 -22.52 -0.62
N SER A 612 4.94 -23.17 -1.66
CA SER A 612 4.72 -24.61 -1.64
C SER A 612 5.99 -25.44 -1.36
N SER A 613 7.17 -24.87 -1.61
CA SER A 613 8.47 -25.51 -1.39
C SER A 613 9.08 -25.30 0.00
N GLY A 614 8.51 -24.40 0.82
CA GLY A 614 9.05 -24.04 2.14
C GLY A 614 8.80 -22.58 2.50
N PHE A 615 9.67 -22.00 3.32
CA PHE A 615 9.60 -20.59 3.68
C PHE A 615 11.00 -19.97 3.83
N THR A 616 11.10 -18.66 3.63
CA THR A 616 12.31 -17.86 3.86
C THR A 616 11.99 -16.74 4.84
N VAL A 617 12.94 -16.45 5.72
CA VAL A 617 12.88 -15.34 6.68
C VAL A 617 14.15 -14.52 6.51
N THR A 618 13.99 -13.24 6.17
CA THR A 618 15.06 -12.29 5.93
C THR A 618 14.97 -11.18 6.97
N PRO A 619 15.83 -11.21 8.00
CA PRO A 619 16.02 -10.06 8.88
C PRO A 619 16.78 -8.95 8.14
N THR A 620 16.27 -7.72 8.17
CA THR A 620 16.92 -6.48 7.67
C THR A 620 17.15 -5.46 8.76
#